data_AF-A0A5C7T1P5-F1
#
_entry.id   AF-A0A5C7T1P5-F1
#
_cell.length_a   1.000
_cell.length_b   1.000
_cell.length_c   1.000
_cell.angle_alpha   90.00
_cell.angle_beta   90.00
_cell.angle_gamma   90.00
#
_symmetry.space_group_name_H-M   'P 1'
#
loop_
_entity.id
_entity.type
_entity.pdbx_description
1 polymer ?
#
loop_
_entity_poly.entity_id
_entity_poly.type
_entity_poly.pdbx_seq_one_letter_code
_entity_poly.pdbx_strand_id
1 'polypeptide(L)'
;MQSTPAHTKTDKVQAKVDLCSGVMPVWVRHLAESRSQSEQAVTQMLRAFSDINPHINRAERQAQQITQALSQADGGITHLTKACERELAPVLADPTLPAGAAQAIQNALGLVCAAVEALEEIAKPFSHETQMVAEQVERMYIAFQFQDRISQMMALLESDITRMHDTLVDVQQTAPALGEWLAHLESQYAMKEQHQNHGDEKSQGSDAAGDGETTFF
;
A
#
# COMPACT_ATOMS: atom_id res chain seq x y z
N MET A 1 39.59 3.34 -56.94
CA MET A 1 38.85 4.49 -56.36
C MET A 1 37.44 4.45 -56.94
N GLN A 2 36.42 4.63 -56.09
CA GLN A 2 34.97 4.51 -56.36
C GLN A 2 34.39 3.08 -56.23
N SER A 3 34.30 2.61 -54.98
CA SER A 3 33.27 1.65 -54.57
C SER A 3 32.12 2.46 -53.97
N THR A 4 30.95 2.39 -54.62
CA THR A 4 29.96 3.47 -54.79
C THR A 4 28.68 3.12 -53.97
N PRO A 5 27.88 4.10 -53.49
CA PRO A 5 27.18 4.24 -52.19
C PRO A 5 26.06 3.24 -51.81
N ALA A 6 25.87 2.16 -52.57
CA ALA A 6 24.81 1.18 -52.33
C ALA A 6 25.03 0.32 -51.08
N HIS A 7 26.30 -0.02 -50.77
CA HIS A 7 26.64 -0.78 -49.55
C HIS A 7 26.37 0.05 -48.29
N THR A 8 26.78 1.33 -48.29
CA THR A 8 26.58 2.24 -47.15
C THR A 8 25.11 2.48 -46.83
N LYS A 9 24.24 2.51 -47.85
CA LYS A 9 22.78 2.64 -47.63
C LYS A 9 22.18 1.35 -47.07
N THR A 10 22.65 0.19 -47.54
CA THR A 10 22.19 -1.13 -47.05
C THR A 10 22.64 -1.36 -45.61
N ASP A 11 23.88 -1.01 -45.27
CA ASP A 11 24.42 -1.09 -43.91
C ASP A 11 23.66 -0.18 -42.92
N LYS A 12 23.29 1.04 -43.36
CA LYS A 12 22.47 1.96 -42.56
C LYS A 12 21.05 1.42 -42.30
N VAL A 13 20.44 0.78 -43.29
CA VAL A 13 19.12 0.14 -43.13
C VAL A 13 19.23 -1.05 -42.17
N GLN A 14 20.25 -1.88 -42.31
CA GLN A 14 20.48 -3.02 -41.42
C GLN A 14 20.70 -2.56 -39.97
N ALA A 15 21.51 -1.52 -39.74
CA ALA A 15 21.73 -0.96 -38.40
C ALA A 15 20.43 -0.46 -37.75
N LYS A 16 19.52 0.15 -38.53
CA LYS A 16 18.19 0.56 -38.05
C LYS A 16 17.31 -0.65 -37.69
N VAL A 17 17.35 -1.70 -38.52
CA VAL A 17 16.60 -2.96 -38.26
C VAL A 17 17.13 -3.65 -37.01
N ASP A 18 18.44 -3.74 -36.83
CA ASP A 18 19.07 -4.34 -35.65
C ASP A 18 18.72 -3.57 -34.38
N LEU A 19 18.73 -2.23 -34.46
CA LEU A 19 18.31 -1.36 -33.37
C LEU A 19 16.84 -1.58 -33.00
N CYS A 20 15.91 -1.57 -33.97
CA CYS A 20 14.50 -1.84 -33.71
C CYS A 20 14.27 -3.23 -33.12
N SER A 21 14.96 -4.24 -33.65
CA SER A 21 14.82 -5.63 -33.21
C SER A 21 15.35 -5.85 -31.79
N GLY A 22 16.37 -5.08 -31.37
CA GLY A 22 16.91 -5.14 -30.01
C GLY A 22 16.10 -4.33 -28.99
N VAL A 23 15.49 -3.21 -29.38
CA VAL A 23 14.78 -2.31 -28.45
C VAL A 23 13.31 -2.74 -28.25
N MET A 24 12.64 -3.23 -29.30
CA MET A 24 11.23 -3.62 -29.23
C MET A 24 10.91 -4.66 -28.14
N PRO A 25 11.73 -5.71 -27.90
CA PRO A 25 11.52 -6.64 -26.79
C PRO A 25 11.59 -5.97 -25.41
N VAL A 26 12.42 -4.94 -25.23
CA VAL A 26 12.50 -4.16 -23.99
C VAL A 26 11.20 -3.39 -23.76
N TRP A 27 10.69 -2.73 -24.80
CA TRP A 27 9.41 -2.02 -24.73
C TRP A 27 8.23 -2.93 -24.42
N VAL A 28 8.18 -4.11 -25.05
CA VAL A 28 7.14 -5.11 -24.77
C VAL A 28 7.19 -5.55 -23.30
N ARG A 29 8.38 -5.77 -22.75
CA ARG A 29 8.57 -6.09 -21.32
C ARG A 29 8.10 -4.95 -20.42
N HIS A 30 8.48 -3.71 -20.70
CA HIS A 30 8.01 -2.54 -19.92
C HIS A 30 6.49 -2.35 -19.98
N LEU A 31 5.88 -2.56 -21.15
CA LEU A 31 4.43 -2.46 -21.31
C LEU A 31 3.70 -3.58 -20.56
N ALA A 32 4.22 -4.81 -20.63
CA ALA A 32 3.69 -5.95 -19.88
C ALA A 32 3.80 -5.72 -18.36
N GLU A 33 4.93 -5.19 -17.90
CA GLU A 33 5.14 -4.83 -16.51
C GLU A 33 4.17 -3.73 -16.06
N SER A 34 4.02 -2.67 -16.85
CA SER A 34 3.09 -1.57 -16.60
C SER A 34 1.65 -2.08 -16.44
N ARG A 35 1.25 -2.99 -17.35
CA ARG A 35 -0.06 -3.62 -17.31
C ARG A 35 -0.24 -4.50 -16.07
N SER A 36 0.73 -5.36 -15.77
CA SER A 36 0.70 -6.23 -14.58
C SER A 36 0.59 -5.42 -13.29
N GLN A 37 1.41 -4.38 -13.15
CA GLN A 37 1.37 -3.48 -11.99
C GLN A 37 0.03 -2.76 -11.87
N SER A 38 -0.57 -2.32 -12.98
CA SER A 38 -1.89 -1.70 -12.98
C SER A 38 -2.98 -2.66 -12.49
N GLU A 39 -3.00 -3.89 -13.02
CA GLU A 39 -3.96 -4.92 -12.62
C GLU A 39 -3.81 -5.29 -11.12
N GLN A 40 -2.57 -5.39 -10.63
CA GLN A 40 -2.28 -5.66 -9.23
C GLN A 40 -2.71 -4.50 -8.31
N ALA A 41 -2.41 -3.25 -8.67
CA ALA A 41 -2.78 -2.07 -7.90
C ALA A 41 -4.30 -1.95 -7.74
N VAL A 42 -5.06 -2.11 -8.84
CA VAL A 42 -6.53 -2.09 -8.81
C VAL A 42 -7.07 -3.21 -7.93
N THR A 43 -6.52 -4.42 -8.07
CA THR A 43 -6.93 -5.56 -7.24
C THR A 43 -6.67 -5.30 -5.75
N GLN A 44 -5.53 -4.73 -5.41
CA GLN A 44 -5.17 -4.38 -4.03
C GLN A 44 -6.09 -3.29 -3.46
N MET A 45 -6.42 -2.26 -4.23
CA MET A 45 -7.38 -1.23 -3.82
C MET A 45 -8.78 -1.80 -3.58
N LEU A 46 -9.26 -2.69 -4.46
CA LEU A 46 -10.57 -3.31 -4.30
C LEU A 46 -10.64 -4.21 -3.06
N ARG A 47 -9.58 -5.00 -2.81
CA ARG A 47 -9.46 -5.78 -1.57
C ARG A 47 -9.44 -4.87 -0.36
N ALA A 48 -8.65 -3.80 -0.41
CA ALA A 48 -8.59 -2.82 0.67
C ALA A 48 -9.95 -2.23 1.04
N PHE A 49 -10.70 -1.81 0.02
CA PHE A 49 -12.04 -1.27 0.20
C PHE A 49 -13.01 -2.31 0.76
N SER A 50 -12.94 -3.56 0.26
CA SER A 50 -13.76 -4.67 0.76
C SER A 50 -13.45 -4.99 2.23
N ASP A 51 -12.19 -4.92 2.64
CA ASP A 51 -11.76 -5.24 4.00
C ASP A 51 -12.10 -4.13 4.99
N ILE A 52 -12.10 -2.85 4.56
CA ILE A 52 -12.53 -1.71 5.39
C ILE A 52 -13.98 -1.82 5.83
N ASN A 53 -14.88 -2.26 4.93
CA ASN A 53 -16.32 -2.19 5.17
C ASN A 53 -16.76 -3.00 6.42
N PRO A 54 -16.32 -4.26 6.64
CA PRO A 54 -16.57 -4.98 7.89
C PRO A 54 -16.08 -4.25 9.14
N HIS A 55 -14.90 -3.61 9.09
CA HIS A 55 -14.32 -2.90 10.23
C HIS A 55 -15.14 -1.67 10.60
N ILE A 56 -15.58 -0.87 9.61
CA ILE A 56 -16.48 0.26 9.83
C ILE A 56 -17.81 -0.20 10.43
N ASN A 57 -18.43 -1.27 9.88
CA ASN A 57 -19.70 -1.79 10.39
C ASN A 57 -19.60 -2.35 11.82
N ARG A 58 -18.43 -2.86 12.24
CA ARG A 58 -18.20 -3.29 13.62
C ARG A 58 -18.01 -2.08 14.54
N ALA A 59 -17.18 -1.12 14.15
CA ALA A 59 -16.97 0.12 14.89
C ALA A 59 -18.29 0.90 15.11
N GLU A 60 -19.15 1.00 14.10
CA GLU A 60 -20.45 1.66 14.20
C GLU A 60 -21.39 0.95 15.19
N ARG A 61 -21.54 -0.38 15.06
CA ARG A 61 -22.38 -1.17 15.98
C ARG A 61 -21.89 -1.06 17.43
N GLN A 62 -20.58 -1.07 17.64
CA GLN A 62 -20.02 -0.87 18.98
C GLN A 62 -20.27 0.54 19.50
N ALA A 63 -20.07 1.57 18.68
CA ALA A 63 -20.35 2.95 19.07
C ALA A 63 -21.81 3.11 19.51
N GLN A 64 -22.76 2.51 18.78
CA GLN A 64 -24.17 2.50 19.14
C GLN A 64 -24.41 1.79 20.49
N GLN A 65 -23.77 0.65 20.74
CA GLN A 65 -23.87 -0.05 22.03
C GLN A 65 -23.31 0.78 23.19
N ILE A 66 -22.17 1.46 22.99
CA ILE A 66 -21.55 2.35 23.99
C ILE A 66 -22.45 3.56 24.24
N THR A 67 -22.94 4.22 23.19
CA THR A 67 -23.88 5.35 23.32
C THR A 67 -25.15 4.91 24.04
N GLN A 68 -25.68 3.73 23.75
CA GLN A 68 -26.86 3.20 24.45
C GLN A 68 -26.56 2.96 25.94
N ALA A 69 -25.42 2.35 26.27
CA ALA A 69 -24.99 2.12 27.65
C ALA A 69 -24.73 3.44 28.42
N LEU A 70 -24.15 4.45 27.76
CA LEU A 70 -23.87 5.77 28.34
C LEU A 70 -25.13 6.65 28.46
N SER A 71 -26.06 6.57 27.50
CA SER A 71 -27.31 7.34 27.52
C SER A 71 -28.24 6.94 28.68
N GLN A 72 -28.04 5.77 29.27
CA GLN A 72 -28.73 5.36 30.50
C GLN A 72 -28.05 5.85 31.78
N ALA A 73 -26.85 6.45 31.71
CA ALA A 73 -26.04 6.85 32.85
C ALA A 73 -25.71 8.36 32.83
N ASP A 74 -26.54 9.16 33.49
CA ASP A 74 -26.33 10.61 33.64
C ASP A 74 -25.04 10.90 34.45
N GLY A 75 -24.05 11.56 33.85
CA GLY A 75 -22.82 12.03 34.54
C GLY A 75 -21.53 11.23 34.31
N GLY A 76 -21.56 10.18 33.50
CA GLY A 76 -20.37 9.40 33.13
C GLY A 76 -20.03 8.32 34.16
N ILE A 77 -19.94 7.08 33.69
CA ILE A 77 -19.98 5.88 34.53
C ILE A 77 -18.81 5.78 35.51
N THR A 78 -17.60 6.16 35.08
CA THR A 78 -16.39 6.12 35.91
C THR A 78 -16.39 7.21 36.99
N HIS A 79 -17.05 8.35 36.74
CA HIS A 79 -17.18 9.44 37.71
C HIS A 79 -18.25 9.11 38.75
N LEU A 80 -19.33 8.45 38.33
CA LEU A 80 -20.36 7.88 39.19
C LEU A 80 -19.79 6.82 40.15
N THR A 81 -18.97 5.88 39.67
CA THR A 81 -18.36 4.85 40.53
C THR A 81 -17.47 5.46 41.60
N LYS A 82 -16.56 6.36 41.22
CA LYS A 82 -15.69 7.06 42.18
C LYS A 82 -16.45 7.96 43.14
N ALA A 83 -17.53 8.60 42.68
CA ALA A 83 -18.40 9.38 43.54
C ALA A 83 -19.14 8.46 44.55
N CYS A 84 -19.71 7.35 44.09
CA CYS A 84 -20.35 6.36 44.96
C CYS A 84 -19.39 5.80 46.01
N GLU A 85 -18.17 5.42 45.63
CA GLU A 85 -17.14 4.98 46.57
C GLU A 85 -16.84 6.04 47.64
N ARG A 86 -16.69 7.30 47.23
CA ARG A 86 -16.38 8.40 48.14
C ARG A 86 -17.53 8.69 49.11
N GLU A 87 -18.77 8.70 48.64
CA GLU A 87 -19.95 8.98 49.46
C GLU A 87 -20.29 7.81 50.39
N LEU A 88 -19.99 6.57 50.00
CA LEU A 88 -20.26 5.37 50.81
C LEU A 88 -19.14 5.03 51.80
N ALA A 89 -17.91 5.51 51.58
CA ALA A 89 -16.78 5.30 52.49
C ALA A 89 -17.05 5.69 53.97
N PRO A 90 -17.62 6.87 54.29
CA PRO A 90 -17.92 7.22 55.68
C PRO A 90 -19.05 6.37 56.30
N VAL A 91 -20.02 5.91 55.49
CA VAL A 91 -21.12 5.03 55.96
C VAL A 91 -20.60 3.64 56.29
N LEU A 92 -19.70 3.11 55.47
CA LEU A 92 -19.04 1.82 55.72
C LEU A 92 -18.08 1.86 56.92
N ALA A 93 -17.59 3.05 57.29
CA ALA A 93 -16.75 3.25 58.47
C ALA A 93 -17.54 3.39 59.78
N ASP A 94 -18.87 3.48 59.73
CA ASP A 94 -19.73 3.59 60.90
C ASP A 94 -19.81 2.25 61.66
N PRO A 95 -19.32 2.16 62.91
CA PRO A 95 -19.32 0.92 63.69
C PRO A 95 -20.72 0.48 64.15
N THR A 96 -21.74 1.34 64.00
CA THR A 96 -23.14 1.01 64.32
C THR A 96 -23.89 0.37 63.15
N LEU A 97 -23.27 0.31 61.97
CA LEU A 97 -23.87 -0.24 60.77
C LEU A 97 -24.07 -1.77 60.92
N PRO A 98 -25.28 -2.28 60.69
CA PRO A 98 -25.52 -3.72 60.70
C PRO A 98 -24.67 -4.43 59.63
N ALA A 99 -24.03 -5.55 59.99
CA ALA A 99 -23.16 -6.30 59.08
C ALA A 99 -23.84 -6.68 57.74
N GLY A 100 -25.14 -7.00 57.77
CA GLY A 100 -25.90 -7.31 56.56
C GLY A 100 -26.08 -6.11 55.62
N ALA A 101 -26.21 -4.89 56.16
CA ALA A 101 -26.31 -3.66 55.38
C ALA A 101 -24.96 -3.26 54.78
N ALA A 102 -23.87 -3.39 55.56
CA ALA A 102 -22.50 -3.18 55.07
C ALA A 102 -22.18 -4.11 53.88
N GLN A 103 -22.55 -5.39 54.00
CA GLN A 103 -22.33 -6.38 52.94
C GLN A 103 -23.17 -6.07 51.69
N ALA A 104 -24.43 -5.66 51.85
CA ALA A 104 -25.28 -5.29 50.72
C ALA A 104 -24.73 -4.09 49.94
N ILE A 105 -24.21 -3.07 50.64
CA ILE A 105 -23.57 -1.89 50.04
C ILE A 105 -22.31 -2.29 49.27
N GLN A 106 -21.43 -3.11 49.88
CA GLN A 106 -20.21 -3.59 49.21
C GLN A 106 -20.53 -4.43 47.96
N ASN A 107 -21.55 -5.29 48.02
CA ASN A 107 -21.99 -6.07 46.87
C ASN A 107 -22.51 -5.18 45.73
N ALA A 108 -23.30 -4.15 46.06
CA ALA A 108 -23.79 -3.19 45.07
C ALA A 108 -22.64 -2.40 44.42
N LEU A 109 -21.65 -1.96 45.20
CA LEU A 109 -20.44 -1.29 44.72
C LEU A 109 -19.66 -2.18 43.74
N GLY A 110 -19.46 -3.46 44.10
CA GLY A 110 -18.78 -4.44 43.24
C GLY A 110 -19.50 -4.67 41.91
N LEU A 111 -20.84 -4.70 41.93
CA LEU A 111 -21.65 -4.81 40.71
C LEU A 111 -21.48 -3.59 39.78
N VAL A 112 -21.39 -2.38 40.37
CA VAL A 112 -21.15 -1.15 39.61
C VAL A 112 -19.74 -1.13 39.01
N CYS A 113 -18.71 -1.51 39.77
CA CYS A 113 -17.34 -1.60 39.25
C CYS A 113 -17.22 -2.62 38.12
N ALA A 114 -17.83 -3.80 38.27
CA ALA A 114 -17.83 -4.84 37.24
C ALA A 114 -18.54 -4.39 35.95
N ALA A 115 -19.62 -3.62 36.07
CA ALA A 115 -20.31 -3.05 34.92
C ALA A 115 -19.46 -2.01 34.17
N VAL A 116 -18.67 -1.21 34.90
CA VAL A 116 -17.73 -0.22 34.33
C VAL A 116 -16.58 -0.90 33.60
N GLU A 117 -15.98 -1.94 34.20
CA GLU A 117 -14.95 -2.76 33.54
C GLU A 117 -15.49 -3.44 32.28
N ALA A 118 -16.69 -4.00 32.31
CA ALA A 118 -17.33 -4.58 31.13
C ALA A 118 -17.51 -3.54 30.00
N LEU A 119 -17.82 -2.29 30.34
CA LEU A 119 -17.92 -1.17 29.41
C LEU A 119 -16.56 -0.76 28.82
N GLU A 120 -15.50 -0.74 29.62
CA GLU A 120 -14.13 -0.53 29.12
C GLU A 120 -13.69 -1.66 28.17
N GLU A 121 -14.01 -2.92 28.50
CA GLU A 121 -13.78 -4.07 27.63
C GLU A 121 -14.58 -3.97 26.32
N ILE A 122 -15.79 -3.41 26.34
CA ILE A 122 -16.59 -3.14 25.14
C ILE A 122 -16.01 -1.98 24.31
N ALA A 123 -15.30 -1.04 24.92
CA ALA A 123 -14.69 0.11 24.25
C ALA A 123 -13.33 -0.18 23.60
N LYS A 124 -12.54 -1.11 24.15
CA LYS A 124 -11.23 -1.52 23.58
C LYS A 124 -11.25 -1.90 22.09
N PRO A 125 -12.24 -2.66 21.57
CA PRO A 125 -12.25 -3.05 20.17
C PRO A 125 -12.53 -1.89 19.22
N PHE A 126 -13.14 -0.77 19.67
CA PHE A 126 -13.30 0.42 18.82
C PHE A 126 -11.94 1.00 18.39
N SER A 127 -10.96 1.04 19.32
CA SER A 127 -9.59 1.45 18.99
C SER A 127 -8.91 0.47 18.03
N HIS A 128 -9.20 -0.83 18.16
CA HIS A 128 -8.66 -1.86 17.28
C HIS A 128 -9.25 -1.77 15.86
N GLU A 129 -10.57 -1.67 15.72
CA GLU A 129 -11.24 -1.54 14.41
C GLU A 129 -10.80 -0.25 13.70
N THR A 130 -10.65 0.86 14.43
CA THR A 130 -10.12 2.11 13.86
C THR A 130 -8.68 1.96 13.38
N GLN A 131 -7.84 1.24 14.13
CA GLN A 131 -6.47 0.91 13.73
C GLN A 131 -6.43 0.04 12.47
N MET A 132 -7.29 -0.99 12.39
CA MET A 132 -7.39 -1.86 11.21
C MET A 132 -7.81 -1.07 9.95
N VAL A 133 -8.74 -0.13 10.09
CA VAL A 133 -9.10 0.80 9.01
C VAL A 133 -7.91 1.67 8.61
N ALA A 134 -7.16 2.21 9.57
CA ALA A 134 -5.97 3.03 9.29
C ALA A 134 -4.90 2.26 8.51
N GLU A 135 -4.60 1.02 8.92
CA GLU A 135 -3.68 0.13 8.19
C GLU A 135 -4.17 -0.15 6.77
N GLN A 136 -5.47 -0.30 6.58
CA GLN A 136 -6.03 -0.57 5.26
C GLN A 136 -5.99 0.65 4.34
N VAL A 137 -6.14 1.85 4.91
CA VAL A 137 -5.92 3.12 4.20
C VAL A 137 -4.44 3.29 3.83
N GLU A 138 -3.51 2.90 4.70
CA GLU A 138 -2.07 2.89 4.39
C GLU A 138 -1.75 1.94 3.23
N ARG A 139 -2.29 0.71 3.26
CA ARG A 139 -2.18 -0.23 2.13
C ARG A 139 -2.75 0.34 0.83
N MET A 140 -3.84 1.10 0.91
CA MET A 140 -4.42 1.78 -0.25
C MET A 140 -3.53 2.92 -0.76
N TYR A 141 -2.86 3.66 0.14
CA TYR A 141 -1.89 4.70 -0.22
C TYR A 141 -0.70 4.14 -0.99
N ILE A 142 -0.16 3.00 -0.56
CA ILE A 142 0.89 2.27 -1.29
C ILE A 142 0.37 1.85 -2.67
N ALA A 143 -0.86 1.34 -2.75
CA ALA A 143 -1.46 0.97 -4.03
C ALA A 143 -1.61 2.16 -4.99
N PHE A 144 -1.82 3.39 -4.48
CA PHE A 144 -1.87 4.59 -5.31
C PHE A 144 -0.51 5.00 -5.87
N GLN A 145 0.60 4.66 -5.19
CA GLN A 145 1.94 4.96 -5.70
C GLN A 145 2.27 4.19 -6.99
N PHE A 146 1.63 3.04 -7.23
CA PHE A 146 1.74 2.35 -8.53
C PHE A 146 1.27 3.22 -9.69
N GLN A 147 0.33 4.14 -9.48
CA GLN A 147 -0.16 5.02 -10.55
C GLN A 147 0.92 6.01 -11.00
N ASP A 148 1.65 6.61 -10.07
CA ASP A 148 2.77 7.50 -10.40
C ASP A 148 3.85 6.73 -11.15
N ARG A 149 4.17 5.53 -10.66
CA ARG A 149 5.14 4.63 -11.27
C ARG A 149 4.76 4.19 -12.69
N ILE A 150 3.49 3.84 -12.93
CA ILE A 150 2.97 3.51 -14.26
C ILE A 150 3.11 4.72 -15.19
N SER A 151 2.74 5.91 -14.71
CA SER A 151 2.90 7.15 -15.48
C SER A 151 4.35 7.41 -15.86
N GLN A 152 5.30 7.22 -14.94
CA GLN A 152 6.73 7.35 -15.23
C GLN A 152 7.20 6.36 -16.30
N MET A 153 6.79 5.10 -16.21
CA MET A 153 7.18 4.07 -17.19
C MET A 153 6.57 4.32 -18.57
N MET A 154 5.32 4.79 -18.63
CA MET A 154 4.67 5.18 -19.88
C MET A 154 5.32 6.41 -20.51
N ALA A 155 5.69 7.43 -19.72
CA ALA A 155 6.38 8.61 -20.21
C ALA A 155 7.77 8.26 -20.77
N LEU A 156 8.51 7.37 -20.10
CA LEU A 156 9.79 6.87 -20.58
C LEU A 156 9.64 6.12 -21.91
N LEU A 157 8.65 5.22 -21.99
CA LEU A 157 8.35 4.46 -23.19
C LEU A 157 7.96 5.38 -24.36
N GLU A 158 7.12 6.39 -24.12
CA GLU A 158 6.72 7.39 -25.11
C GLU A 158 7.92 8.20 -25.61
N SER A 159 8.78 8.64 -24.70
CA SER A 159 10.01 9.37 -25.03
C SER A 159 10.95 8.52 -25.89
N ASP A 160 11.16 7.26 -25.55
CA ASP A 160 12.07 6.38 -26.29
C ASP A 160 11.49 5.95 -27.65
N ILE A 161 10.16 5.76 -27.75
CA ILE A 161 9.47 5.54 -29.04
C ILE A 161 9.62 6.76 -29.94
N THR A 162 9.47 7.97 -29.40
CA THR A 162 9.65 9.22 -30.15
C THR A 162 11.08 9.36 -30.65
N ARG A 163 12.06 9.10 -29.78
CA ARG A 163 13.49 9.07 -30.13
C ARG A 163 13.77 8.06 -31.25
N MET A 164 13.17 6.87 -31.19
CA MET A 164 13.34 5.83 -32.23
C MET A 164 12.73 6.30 -33.55
N HIS A 165 11.52 6.85 -33.50
CA HIS A 165 10.85 7.40 -34.68
C HIS A 165 11.74 8.44 -35.38
N ASP A 166 12.31 9.40 -34.65
CA ASP A 166 13.17 10.44 -35.22
C ASP A 166 14.43 9.85 -35.87
N THR A 167 15.03 8.85 -35.22
CA THR A 167 16.19 8.11 -35.75
C THR A 167 15.84 7.34 -37.04
N LEU A 168 14.61 6.84 -37.15
CA LEU A 168 14.15 6.13 -38.34
C LEU A 168 13.80 7.07 -39.50
N VAL A 169 13.15 8.20 -39.22
CA VAL A 169 12.72 9.20 -40.20
C VAL A 169 13.89 9.93 -40.83
N ASP A 170 14.96 10.22 -40.09
CA ASP A 170 16.16 10.80 -40.68
C ASP A 170 16.97 9.74 -41.46
N VAL A 171 16.81 9.73 -42.78
CA VAL A 171 17.49 8.80 -43.69
C VAL A 171 19.00 9.08 -43.80
N GLN A 172 19.46 10.28 -43.45
CA GLN A 172 20.88 10.65 -43.48
C GLN A 172 21.61 10.26 -42.20
N GLN A 173 20.90 10.30 -41.07
CA GLN A 173 21.44 9.95 -39.76
C GLN A 173 21.77 8.45 -39.66
N THR A 174 22.97 8.15 -39.18
CA THR A 174 23.37 6.78 -38.85
C THR A 174 22.74 6.41 -37.51
N ALA A 175 22.08 5.26 -37.45
CA ALA A 175 21.54 4.76 -36.19
C ALA A 175 22.69 4.53 -35.18
N PRO A 176 22.53 4.92 -33.90
CA PRO A 176 23.50 4.59 -32.87
C PRO A 176 23.58 3.07 -32.67
N ALA A 177 24.67 2.60 -32.08
CA ALA A 177 24.79 1.19 -31.75
C ALA A 177 23.71 0.79 -30.72
N LEU A 178 23.18 -0.43 -30.82
CA LEU A 178 22.17 -0.94 -29.88
C LEU A 178 22.61 -0.77 -28.41
N GLY A 179 23.87 -1.04 -28.10
CA GLY A 179 24.41 -0.87 -26.74
C GLY A 179 24.37 0.57 -26.24
N GLU A 180 24.64 1.56 -27.10
CA GLU A 180 24.55 2.98 -26.74
C GLU A 180 23.10 3.41 -26.52
N TRP A 181 22.18 2.86 -27.31
CA TRP A 181 20.74 3.10 -27.12
C TRP A 181 20.26 2.58 -25.77
N LEU A 182 20.58 1.32 -25.48
CA LEU A 182 20.15 0.64 -24.26
C LEU A 182 20.78 1.25 -23.02
N ALA A 183 22.06 1.66 -23.07
CA ALA A 183 22.69 2.38 -21.97
C ALA A 183 22.03 3.74 -21.69
N HIS A 184 21.60 4.45 -22.73
CA HIS A 184 20.83 5.68 -22.55
C HIS A 184 19.47 5.40 -21.91
N LEU A 185 18.77 4.37 -22.38
CA LEU A 185 17.49 3.96 -21.83
C LEU A 185 17.62 3.55 -20.35
N GLU A 186 18.66 2.77 -20.00
CA GLU A 186 18.97 2.35 -18.63
C GLU A 186 19.29 3.54 -17.72
N SER A 187 19.98 4.57 -18.23
CA SER A 187 20.30 5.78 -17.45
C SER A 187 19.06 6.58 -17.01
N GLN A 188 17.91 6.36 -17.65
CA GLN A 188 16.65 7.00 -17.31
C GLN A 188 15.78 6.15 -16.36
N TYR A 189 16.25 4.97 -15.96
CA TYR A 189 15.55 4.14 -15.01
C TYR A 189 15.69 4.69 -13.60
N ALA A 190 14.54 4.93 -12.97
CA ALA A 190 14.47 5.32 -11.57
C ALA A 190 14.24 4.12 -10.65
N MET A 191 13.70 3.01 -11.19
CA MET A 191 13.18 1.89 -10.38
C MET A 191 14.04 0.63 -10.53
N LYS A 192 14.14 -0.17 -9.46
CA LYS A 192 14.89 -1.45 -9.43
C LYS A 192 14.37 -2.46 -10.46
N GLU A 193 13.05 -2.56 -10.63
CA GLU A 193 12.45 -3.53 -11.55
C GLU A 193 12.74 -3.18 -13.02
N GLN A 194 12.93 -1.91 -13.38
CA GLN A 194 13.32 -1.53 -14.74
C GLN A 194 14.72 -2.08 -15.08
N HIS A 195 15.65 -2.00 -14.12
CA HIS A 195 17.00 -2.56 -14.27
C HIS A 195 16.99 -4.09 -14.35
N GLN A 196 16.20 -4.76 -13.51
CA GLN A 196 16.05 -6.21 -13.54
C GLN A 196 15.49 -6.69 -14.89
N ASN A 197 14.41 -6.05 -15.35
CA ASN A 197 13.73 -6.43 -16.57
C ASN A 197 14.57 -6.14 -17.82
N HIS A 198 15.47 -5.14 -17.78
CA HIS A 198 16.46 -4.88 -18.81
C HIS A 198 17.61 -5.91 -18.82
N GLY A 199 18.01 -6.40 -17.64
CA GLY A 199 19.11 -7.37 -17.47
C GLY A 199 18.78 -8.82 -17.80
N ASP A 200 17.50 -9.21 -17.82
CA ASP A 200 17.08 -10.63 -17.95
C ASP A 200 17.45 -11.32 -19.27
N GLU A 201 17.85 -10.57 -20.31
CA GLU A 201 18.44 -11.17 -21.53
C GLU A 201 19.90 -11.60 -21.34
N LYS A 202 20.65 -11.02 -20.39
CA LYS A 202 22.02 -11.43 -20.09
C LYS A 202 22.10 -12.67 -19.18
N SER A 203 21.00 -13.03 -18.50
CA SER A 203 20.97 -14.09 -17.48
C SER A 203 20.18 -15.34 -17.88
N GLN A 204 19.50 -15.41 -19.03
CA GLN A 204 18.98 -16.67 -19.59
C GLN A 204 20.09 -17.53 -20.21
N GLY A 205 21.11 -17.78 -19.41
CA GLY A 205 22.29 -18.57 -19.71
C GLY A 205 23.07 -18.97 -18.46
N SER A 206 22.45 -19.01 -17.27
CA SER A 206 22.95 -19.77 -16.12
C SER A 206 21.87 -19.87 -15.03
N ASP A 207 21.76 -21.04 -14.43
CA ASP A 207 20.71 -21.51 -13.52
C ASP A 207 20.43 -20.68 -12.25
N ALA A 208 19.13 -20.68 -11.91
CA ALA A 208 18.49 -20.95 -10.61
C ALA A 208 18.85 -20.17 -9.32
N ALA A 209 17.73 -19.73 -8.69
CA ALA A 209 17.47 -19.56 -7.26
C ALA A 209 18.14 -18.37 -6.53
N GLY A 210 17.29 -17.41 -6.11
CA GLY A 210 17.70 -16.37 -5.17
C GLY A 210 16.62 -15.31 -4.93
N ASP A 211 15.72 -15.64 -4.00
CA ASP A 211 15.02 -14.75 -3.05
C ASP A 211 14.75 -13.29 -3.46
N GLY A 212 13.48 -12.99 -3.70
CA GLY A 212 12.97 -11.66 -4.06
C GLY A 212 12.87 -10.75 -2.84
N GLU A 213 13.99 -10.19 -2.39
CA GLU A 213 14.00 -9.08 -1.43
C GLU A 213 13.82 -7.74 -2.19
N THR A 214 12.60 -7.23 -2.16
CA THR A 214 12.24 -5.87 -2.58
C THR A 214 12.81 -4.85 -1.61
N THR A 215 14.07 -4.46 -1.83
CA THR A 215 14.67 -3.29 -1.19
C THR A 215 14.08 -2.02 -1.82
N PHE A 216 13.22 -1.36 -1.07
CA PHE A 216 12.72 0.00 -1.31
C PHE A 216 13.77 0.99 -0.81
N PHE A 217 14.16 1.94 -1.66
CA PHE A 217 14.78 3.22 -1.27
C PHE A 217 14.08 4.33 -2.03
#